data_AF-A0A7C3HFS3-F1
#
_entry.id   AF-A0A7C3HFS3-F1
#
_cell.length_a   1.000
_cell.length_b   1.000
_cell.length_c   1.000
_cell.angle_alpha   90.00
_cell.angle_beta   90.00
_cell.angle_gamma   90.00
#
_symmetry.space_group_name_H-M   'P 1'
#
loop_
_entity.id
_entity.type
_entity.pdbx_description
1 polymer ?
#
loop_
_entity_poly.entity_id
_entity_poly.type
_entity_poly.pdbx_seq_one_letter_code
_entity_poly.pdbx_strand_id
1 'polypeptide(L)'
;MSKNSNYTHVVETLNANLSGTRCKELSELLRGLGFEVRDGKRGGHKLFFHDGISAFQSGSYNCGHGKNPVVNKVYIKKVLKILKQFEAELSKLQ
;
A
#
# COMPACT_ATOMS: atom_id res chain seq x y z
N MET A 1 7.61 -21.79 -6.36
CA MET A 1 6.40 -21.04 -5.95
C MET A 1 6.24 -19.90 -6.93
N SER A 2 5.24 -19.96 -7.81
CA SER A 2 4.95 -18.86 -8.73
C SER A 2 4.45 -17.68 -7.91
N LYS A 3 5.15 -16.55 -7.97
CA LYS A 3 4.69 -15.31 -7.33
C LYS A 3 3.36 -14.92 -7.96
N ASN A 4 2.39 -14.49 -7.15
CA ASN A 4 1.13 -13.99 -7.66
C ASN A 4 1.42 -12.77 -8.55
N SER A 5 0.81 -12.74 -9.74
CA SER A 5 1.07 -11.72 -10.76
C SER A 5 0.71 -10.32 -10.26
N ASN A 6 -0.28 -10.19 -9.38
CA ASN A 6 -0.73 -8.89 -8.90
C ASN A 6 0.18 -8.34 -7.78
N TYR A 7 0.53 -9.16 -6.77
CA TYR A 7 1.55 -8.80 -5.77
C TYR A 7 2.85 -8.31 -6.43
N THR A 8 3.35 -9.07 -7.41
CA THR A 8 4.60 -8.74 -8.11
C THR A 8 4.48 -7.40 -8.83
N HIS A 9 3.38 -7.19 -9.57
CA HIS A 9 3.13 -5.94 -10.28
C HIS A 9 3.08 -4.72 -9.35
N VAL A 10 2.42 -4.82 -8.19
CA VAL A 10 2.32 -3.71 -7.23
C VAL A 10 3.70 -3.39 -6.63
N VAL A 11 4.46 -4.40 -6.22
CA VAL A 11 5.79 -4.20 -5.64
C VAL A 11 6.76 -3.59 -6.67
N GLU A 12 6.72 -4.05 -7.91
CA GLU A 12 7.56 -3.50 -8.98
C GLU A 12 7.20 -2.05 -9.30
N THR A 13 5.90 -1.75 -9.43
CA THR A 13 5.40 -0.38 -9.67
C THR A 13 5.88 0.59 -8.59
N LEU A 14 5.74 0.22 -7.31
CA LEU A 14 6.16 1.08 -6.20
C LEU A 14 7.69 1.23 -6.12
N ASN A 15 8.47 0.19 -6.44
CA ASN A 15 9.93 0.27 -6.48
C ASN A 15 10.42 1.17 -7.63
N ALA A 16 9.78 1.09 -8.79
CA ALA A 16 10.10 1.94 -9.94
C ALA A 16 9.76 3.42 -9.69
N ASN A 17 8.72 3.70 -8.89
CA ASN A 17 8.16 5.06 -8.71
C ASN A 17 8.20 5.58 -7.25
N LEU A 18 9.29 5.29 -6.52
CA LEU A 18 9.42 5.62 -5.09
C LEU A 18 9.18 7.10 -4.71
N SER A 19 9.47 8.03 -5.61
CA SER A 19 9.35 9.49 -5.38
C SER A 19 8.26 10.16 -6.22
N GLY A 20 7.53 9.42 -7.05
CA GLY A 20 6.48 9.97 -7.92
C GLY A 20 5.10 9.36 -7.68
N THR A 21 5.00 8.34 -6.83
CA THR A 21 3.72 7.68 -6.50
C THR A 21 2.75 8.70 -5.90
N ARG A 22 1.57 8.83 -6.52
CA ARG A 22 0.52 9.74 -6.02
C ARG A 22 -0.36 9.08 -4.96
N CYS A 23 -0.99 9.90 -4.11
CA CYS A 23 -1.87 9.42 -3.04
C CYS A 23 -2.98 8.47 -3.53
N LYS A 24 -3.64 8.85 -4.63
CA LYS A 24 -4.69 8.03 -5.25
C LYS A 24 -4.13 6.71 -5.80
N GLU A 25 -3.00 6.77 -6.50
CA GLU A 25 -2.31 5.61 -7.07
C GLU A 25 -1.92 4.60 -5.99
N LEU A 26 -1.33 5.06 -4.88
CA LEU A 26 -1.01 4.19 -3.74
C LEU A 26 -2.26 3.55 -3.13
N SER A 27 -3.36 4.29 -3.03
CA SER A 27 -4.64 3.76 -2.54
C SER A 27 -5.18 2.66 -3.45
N GLU A 28 -5.10 2.85 -4.76
CA GLU A 28 -5.59 1.91 -5.77
C GLU A 28 -4.74 0.63 -5.82
N LEU A 29 -3.40 0.77 -5.76
CA LEU A 29 -2.49 -0.38 -5.69
C LEU A 29 -2.74 -1.22 -4.43
N LEU A 30 -2.92 -0.59 -3.27
CA LEU A 30 -3.24 -1.30 -2.03
C LEU A 30 -4.61 -2.00 -2.12
N ARG A 31 -5.64 -1.33 -2.66
CA ARG A 31 -6.95 -1.94 -2.88
C ARG A 31 -6.90 -3.12 -3.85
N GLY A 32 -6.05 -3.04 -4.87
CA GLY A 32 -5.80 -4.15 -5.79
C GLY A 32 -5.24 -5.39 -5.09
N LEU A 33 -4.56 -5.23 -3.96
CA LEU A 33 -4.08 -6.33 -3.12
C LEU A 33 -5.10 -6.78 -2.06
N GLY A 34 -6.33 -6.27 -2.08
CA GLY A 34 -7.36 -6.61 -1.10
C GLY A 34 -7.32 -5.78 0.19
N PHE A 35 -6.45 -4.77 0.28
CA PHE A 35 -6.48 -3.85 1.42
C PHE A 35 -7.67 -2.90 1.32
N GLU A 36 -8.35 -2.69 2.44
CA GLU A 36 -9.23 -1.55 2.60
C GLU A 36 -8.41 -0.31 2.92
N VAL A 37 -8.67 0.82 2.24
CA VAL A 37 -7.99 2.10 2.49
C VAL A 37 -9.02 3.17 2.86
N ARG A 38 -8.90 3.71 4.07
CA ARG A 38 -9.79 4.73 4.66
C ARG A 38 -9.05 6.03 4.96
N ASP A 39 -9.78 7.13 5.01
CA ASP A 39 -9.28 8.40 5.53
C ASP A 39 -9.08 8.36 7.05
N GLY A 40 -7.95 8.88 7.51
CA GLY A 40 -7.68 9.10 8.93
C GLY A 40 -8.31 10.41 9.42
N LYS A 41 -8.27 10.62 10.74
CA LYS A 41 -8.86 11.82 11.39
C LYS A 41 -8.19 13.16 11.00
N ARG A 42 -6.97 13.11 10.46
CA ARG A 42 -6.19 14.30 10.08
C ARG A 42 -6.05 14.36 8.57
N GLY A 43 -6.17 15.56 7.99
CA GLY A 43 -6.10 15.77 6.54
C GLY A 43 -4.87 15.12 5.92
N GLY A 44 -5.08 14.37 4.84
CA GLY A 44 -4.02 13.66 4.10
C GLY A 44 -3.59 12.32 4.70
N HIS A 45 -3.96 11.99 5.94
CA HIS A 45 -3.64 10.69 6.52
C HIS A 45 -4.57 9.61 5.96
N LYS A 46 -3.98 8.48 5.56
CA LYS A 46 -4.68 7.27 5.15
C LYS A 46 -4.34 6.12 6.09
N LEU A 47 -5.34 5.32 6.42
CA LEU A 47 -5.23 4.07 7.15
C LEU A 47 -5.57 2.93 6.20
N PHE A 48 -4.88 1.81 6.31
CA PHE A 48 -5.20 0.62 5.52
C PHE A 48 -5.21 -0.66 6.34
N PHE A 49 -6.11 -1.58 5.99
CA PHE A 49 -6.47 -2.79 6.73
C PHE A 49 -6.59 -3.96 5.76
N HIS A 50 -6.44 -5.20 6.24
CA HIS A 50 -6.62 -6.39 5.41
C HIS A 50 -7.27 -7.53 6.20
N ASP A 51 -8.56 -7.77 5.99
CA ASP A 51 -9.34 -8.74 6.79
C ASP A 51 -8.85 -10.19 6.60
N GLY A 52 -8.24 -10.49 5.45
CA GLY A 52 -7.66 -11.82 5.17
C GLY A 52 -6.31 -12.11 5.86
N ILE A 53 -5.68 -11.15 6.54
CA ILE A 53 -4.37 -11.32 7.19
C ILE A 53 -4.51 -11.06 8.68
N SER A 54 -4.80 -12.11 9.45
CA SER A 54 -5.08 -12.00 10.89
C SER A 54 -3.96 -11.37 11.72
N ALA A 55 -2.71 -11.56 11.31
CA ALA A 55 -1.54 -10.97 11.97
C ALA A 55 -1.31 -9.48 11.62
N PHE A 56 -2.01 -8.96 10.61
CA PHE A 56 -1.90 -7.56 10.20
C PHE A 56 -3.04 -6.73 10.79
N GLN A 57 -2.71 -5.87 11.75
CA GLN A 57 -3.69 -4.98 12.37
C GLN A 57 -4.08 -3.81 11.46
N SER A 58 -3.08 -3.00 11.08
CA SER A 58 -3.27 -1.88 10.15
C SER A 58 -1.92 -1.29 9.74
N GLY A 59 -1.94 -0.49 8.68
CA GLY A 59 -0.85 0.38 8.28
C GLY A 59 -1.36 1.79 8.02
N SER A 60 -0.42 2.73 7.90
CA SER A 60 -0.77 4.12 7.59
C SER A 60 0.26 4.80 6.72
N TYR A 61 -0.19 5.78 5.95
CA TYR A 61 0.67 6.71 5.23
C TYR A 61 0.04 8.10 5.21
N ASN A 62 0.86 9.12 5.00
CA ASN A 62 0.38 10.48 4.84
C ASN A 62 0.63 10.93 3.39
N CYS A 63 -0.44 11.36 2.73
CA CYS A 63 -0.41 11.93 1.41
C CYS A 63 0.16 13.36 1.40
N GLY A 64 0.10 14.07 2.53
CA GLY A 64 0.37 15.50 2.58
C GLY A 64 -0.88 16.32 2.20
N HIS A 65 -0.67 17.56 1.75
CA HIS A 65 -1.74 18.51 1.49
C HIS A 65 -2.06 18.64 -0.01
N GLY A 66 -3.32 18.93 -0.36
CA GLY A 66 -3.78 19.17 -1.74
C GLY A 66 -4.64 18.04 -2.34
N LYS A 67 -5.03 18.19 -3.62
CA LYS A 67 -6.06 17.35 -4.28
C LYS A 67 -5.59 15.95 -4.68
N ASN A 68 -4.29 15.72 -4.87
CA ASN A 68 -3.67 14.40 -5.09
C ASN A 68 -2.13 14.55 -5.03
N PRO A 69 -1.57 14.83 -3.84
CA PRO A 69 -0.13 15.05 -3.68
C PRO A 69 0.68 13.77 -3.95
N VAL A 70 1.97 13.99 -4.22
CA VAL A 70 2.97 12.93 -4.26
C VAL A 70 3.24 12.47 -2.82
N VAL A 71 3.14 11.16 -2.59
CA VAL A 71 3.40 10.58 -1.27
C VAL A 71 4.88 10.63 -0.99
N ASN A 72 5.27 11.06 0.21
CA ASN A 72 6.69 11.07 0.59
C ASN A 72 7.26 9.64 0.50
N LYS A 73 8.42 9.51 -0.17
CA LYS A 73 9.16 8.25 -0.37
C LYS A 73 9.33 7.39 0.88
N VAL A 74 9.45 8.01 2.06
CA VAL A 74 9.54 7.29 3.34
C VAL A 74 8.30 6.42 3.59
N TYR A 75 7.11 6.90 3.25
CA TYR A 75 5.89 6.11 3.38
C TYR A 75 5.83 4.98 2.34
N ILE A 76 6.26 5.23 1.10
CA ILE A 76 6.31 4.16 0.08
C ILE A 76 7.22 3.02 0.53
N LYS A 77 8.40 3.35 1.08
CA LYS A 77 9.32 2.33 1.65
C LYS A 77 8.70 1.57 2.82
N LYS A 78 7.94 2.26 3.68
CA LYS A 78 7.24 1.60 4.80
C LYS A 78 6.16 0.64 4.29
N VAL A 79 5.38 1.05 3.29
CA VAL A 79 4.39 0.18 2.64
C VAL A 79 5.07 -1.04 2.01
N LEU A 80 6.14 -0.85 1.22
CA LEU A 80 6.91 -1.96 0.64
C LEU A 80 7.43 -2.94 1.69
N LYS A 81 7.88 -2.43 2.85
CA LYS A 81 8.31 -3.29 3.96
C LYS A 81 7.16 -4.14 4.51
N ILE A 82 5.96 -3.56 4.66
CA ILE A 82 4.76 -4.27 5.10
C ILE A 82 4.34 -5.31 4.06
N LEU A 83 4.29 -4.95 2.77
CA LEU A 83 3.94 -5.89 1.69
C LEU A 83 4.90 -7.08 1.67
N LYS A 84 6.21 -6.84 1.82
CA LYS A 84 7.21 -7.91 1.90
C LYS A 84 7.06 -8.77 3.16
N GLN A 85 6.69 -8.17 4.29
CA GLN A 85 6.46 -8.91 5.53
C GLN A 85 5.32 -9.92 5.40
N PHE A 86 4.27 -9.58 4.64
CA PHE A 86 3.09 -10.42 4.44
C PHE A 86 2.99 -11.01 3.02
N GLU A 87 4.13 -11.17 2.34
CA GLU A 87 4.18 -11.65 0.95
C GLU A 87 3.51 -13.02 0.78
N ALA A 88 3.72 -13.92 1.75
CA ALA A 88 3.21 -15.28 1.69
C ALA A 88 1.68 -15.33 1.80
N GLU A 89 1.09 -14.48 2.64
CA GLU A 89 -0.34 -14.34 2.83
C GLU A 89 -0.98 -13.62 1.64
N LEU A 90 -0.42 -12.47 1.24
CA LEU A 90 -0.90 -11.69 0.11
C LEU A 90 -0.89 -12.49 -1.19
N SER A 91 0.12 -13.35 -1.41
CA SER A 91 0.20 -14.18 -2.61
C SER A 91 -0.83 -15.32 -2.65
N LYS A 92 -1.38 -15.74 -1.49
CA LYS A 92 -2.36 -16.83 -1.38
C LYS A 92 -3.82 -16.37 -1.43
N LEU A 93 -4.06 -15.09 -1.15
CA LEU A 93 -5.40 -14.51 -1.01
C LEU A 93 -5.95 -13.91 -2.32
N GLN A 94 -5.19 -14.03 -3.41
CA GLN A 94 -5.58 -13.62 -4.77
C GLN A 94 -5.40 -14.77 -5.74
#